data_AF-A0A4Y2LPA6-F1
#
_entry.id   AF-A0A4Y2LPA6-F1
#
_cell.length_a   1.000
_cell.length_b   1.000
_cell.length_c   1.000
_cell.angle_alpha   90.00
_cell.angle_beta   90.00
_cell.angle_gamma   90.00
#
_symmetry.space_group_name_H-M   'P 1'
#
loop_
_entity.id
_entity.type
_entity.pdbx_description
1 polymer ?
#
loop_
_entity_poly.entity_id
_entity_poly.type
_entity_poly.pdbx_seq_one_letter_code
_entity_poly.pdbx_strand_id
1 'polypeptide(L)'
;MKYLNLKDPKVHAEILAFITDEIAENSDMEGDEDPDDALPDQTTPNDISFQDMEESFRSCSDDDALPYEVTETPVIMDEEDHPDECDLEAFDITWEKIPTPPKSFSSYQFCQNYGSAVTVDSHAPHLIFSLFFTSTFMNLIVEQSNLYASQHHANLDLTIEELKAFFGLLIVMGFNKVPSLRLYWSKDLNFASQRIMDVMPLKRFLKILRFLHLNDNTRMPLKGQFGYDKLYKVRPLFEQLNTTFHHAFNPSRCISIDES
;
A
#
# COMPACT_ATOMS: atom_id res chain seq x y z
N MET A 1 18.94 37.86 1.45
CA MET A 1 17.65 37.57 2.12
C MET A 1 17.61 38.31 3.44
N LYS A 2 16.68 39.25 3.61
CA LYS A 2 16.43 39.90 4.90
C LYS A 2 15.37 39.07 5.62
N TYR A 3 15.71 38.47 6.74
CA TYR A 3 14.73 37.78 7.58
C TYR A 3 13.78 38.83 8.16
N LEU A 4 12.48 38.67 7.92
CA LEU A 4 11.45 39.52 8.50
C LEU A 4 11.34 39.24 10.00
N ASN A 5 11.27 40.30 10.81
CA ASN A 5 11.15 40.19 12.25
C ASN A 5 9.69 39.94 12.64
N LEU A 6 9.33 38.66 12.83
CA LEU A 6 7.99 38.21 13.20
C LEU A 6 7.51 38.69 14.59
N LYS A 7 8.33 39.43 15.34
CA LYS A 7 7.93 40.09 16.58
C LYS A 7 7.36 41.49 16.36
N ASP A 8 7.42 42.02 15.13
CA ASP A 8 6.77 43.29 14.80
C ASP A 8 5.28 43.05 14.50
N PRO A 9 4.36 43.55 15.34
CA PRO A 9 2.93 43.36 15.14
C PRO A 9 2.40 43.98 13.85
N LYS A 10 3.11 44.95 13.25
CA LYS A 10 2.74 45.49 11.93
C LYS A 10 3.03 44.49 10.81
N VAL A 11 4.18 43.83 10.85
CA VAL A 11 4.56 42.79 9.87
C VAL A 11 3.61 41.59 9.99
N HIS A 12 3.19 41.25 11.21
CA HIS A 12 2.21 40.19 11.44
C HIS A 12 0.82 40.54 10.88
N ALA A 13 0.35 41.79 11.07
CA ALA A 13 -0.93 42.23 10.53
C ALA A 13 -0.96 42.31 8.99
N GLU A 14 0.15 42.73 8.38
CA GLU A 14 0.32 42.77 6.92
C GLU A 14 0.32 41.36 6.31
N ILE A 15 0.96 40.39 6.97
CA ILE A 15 0.94 38.98 6.54
C ILE A 15 -0.47 38.40 6.62
N LEU A 16 -1.21 38.67 7.71
CA LEU A 16 -2.57 38.15 7.86
C LEU A 16 -3.55 38.75 6.84
N ALA A 17 -3.43 40.04 6.52
CA ALA A 17 -4.25 40.69 5.50
C ALA A 17 -3.98 40.13 4.09
N PHE A 18 -2.73 39.80 3.78
CA PHE A 18 -2.36 39.17 2.51
C PHE A 18 -2.96 37.76 2.35
N ILE A 19 -2.97 36.97 3.43
CA ILE A 19 -3.54 35.62 3.43
C ILE A 19 -5.06 35.65 3.22
N THR A 20 -5.76 36.65 3.75
CA THR A 20 -7.22 36.74 3.64
C THR A 20 -7.71 37.19 2.26
N ASP A 21 -6.97 38.06 1.58
CA ASP A 21 -7.37 38.59 0.26
C ASP A 21 -7.13 37.58 -0.88
N GLU A 22 -6.05 36.79 -0.86
CA GLU A 22 -5.79 35.79 -1.93
C GLU A 22 -6.74 34.56 -1.88
N ILE A 23 -7.36 34.29 -0.73
CA ILE A 23 -8.31 33.17 -0.58
C ILE A 23 -9.71 33.55 -1.07
N ALA A 24 -10.05 34.84 -1.10
CA ALA A 24 -11.39 35.31 -1.47
C ALA A 24 -11.63 35.47 -2.98
N GLU A 25 -10.57 35.58 -3.80
CA GLU A 25 -10.72 35.94 -5.23
C GLU A 25 -10.80 34.75 -6.20
N ASN A 26 -10.75 33.49 -5.75
CA ASN A 26 -10.70 32.34 -6.66
C ASN A 26 -11.92 31.40 -6.63
N SER A 27 -13.05 31.83 -6.06
CA SER A 27 -14.34 31.13 -6.19
C SER A 27 -15.29 31.94 -7.07
N ASP A 28 -15.40 31.59 -8.35
CA ASP A 28 -16.69 31.36 -9.02
C ASP A 28 -16.59 31.12 -10.55
N MET A 29 -17.28 30.03 -10.95
CA MET A 29 -18.14 29.85 -12.14
C MET A 29 -17.71 29.07 -13.41
N GLU A 30 -18.68 28.22 -13.80
CA GLU A 30 -18.90 27.36 -14.98
C GLU A 30 -18.23 25.96 -14.96
N GLY A 31 -18.92 24.82 -14.88
CA GLY A 31 -20.34 24.48 -15.01
C GLY A 31 -20.55 23.43 -16.11
N ASP A 32 -20.43 22.14 -15.77
CA ASP A 32 -21.03 21.03 -16.53
C ASP A 32 -21.49 19.98 -15.50
N GLU A 33 -22.80 19.75 -15.40
CA GLU A 33 -23.44 18.84 -14.45
C GLU A 33 -23.53 17.43 -15.03
N ASP A 34 -22.66 16.52 -14.57
CA ASP A 34 -22.82 15.08 -14.79
C ASP A 34 -23.46 14.46 -13.50
N PRO A 35 -24.63 13.78 -13.59
CA PRO A 35 -25.38 13.35 -12.41
C PRO A 35 -24.76 12.19 -11.61
N ASP A 36 -23.61 11.64 -12.06
CA ASP A 36 -22.82 10.63 -11.33
C ASP A 36 -21.57 11.20 -10.63
N ASP A 37 -21.33 12.51 -10.71
CA ASP A 37 -20.20 13.20 -10.04
C ASP A 37 -20.48 13.56 -8.56
N ALA A 38 -21.45 12.89 -7.94
CA ALA A 38 -21.70 13.00 -6.50
C ALA A 38 -20.57 12.32 -5.70
N LEU A 39 -19.45 13.02 -5.57
CA LEU A 39 -18.51 12.81 -4.48
C LEU A 39 -19.23 13.07 -3.15
N PRO A 40 -18.93 12.30 -2.09
CA PRO A 40 -19.54 12.53 -0.79
C PRO A 40 -19.23 13.95 -0.30
N ASP A 41 -20.29 14.57 0.22
CA ASP A 41 -20.44 15.92 0.77
C ASP A 41 -19.15 16.60 1.25
N GLN A 42 -18.92 17.80 0.72
CA GLN A 42 -17.89 18.77 1.11
C GLN A 42 -18.21 19.41 2.46
N THR A 43 -18.31 18.62 3.53
CA THR A 43 -18.40 19.15 4.89
C THR A 43 -17.74 18.25 5.94
N THR A 44 -16.60 17.60 5.62
CA THR A 44 -15.61 17.19 6.64
C THR A 44 -14.22 17.04 6.00
N PRO A 45 -13.13 17.54 6.63
CA PRO A 45 -11.78 17.34 6.12
C PRO A 45 -11.32 15.91 6.42
N ASN A 46 -11.62 14.98 5.52
CA ASN A 46 -10.98 13.66 5.53
C ASN A 46 -9.60 13.79 4.88
N ASP A 47 -8.63 14.18 5.70
CA ASP A 47 -7.21 14.14 5.40
C ASP A 47 -6.77 12.69 5.18
N ILE A 48 -6.54 12.29 3.93
CA ILE A 48 -5.91 10.98 3.65
C ILE A 48 -4.43 11.10 3.97
N SER A 49 -4.04 10.71 5.18
CA SER A 49 -2.68 10.54 5.64
C SER A 49 -2.05 9.26 5.08
N PHE A 50 -0.73 9.09 5.28
CA PHE A 50 -0.06 7.83 4.92
C PHE A 50 -0.63 6.63 5.71
N GLN A 51 -1.15 6.87 6.92
CA GLN A 51 -1.84 5.86 7.72
C GLN A 51 -3.17 5.46 7.07
N ASP A 52 -3.90 6.41 6.47
CA ASP A 52 -5.17 6.12 5.77
C ASP A 52 -4.95 5.37 4.45
N MET A 53 -3.79 5.54 3.80
CA MET A 53 -3.38 4.68 2.68
C MET A 53 -3.12 3.24 3.14
N GLU A 54 -2.41 3.04 4.26
CA GLU A 54 -2.21 1.71 4.86
C GLU A 54 -3.54 1.09 5.35
N GLU A 55 -4.46 1.87 5.88
CA GLU A 55 -5.81 1.41 6.26
C GLU A 55 -6.68 1.12 5.05
N SER A 56 -6.59 1.89 3.96
CA SER A 56 -7.27 1.56 2.70
C SER A 56 -6.79 0.23 2.10
N PHE A 57 -5.51 -0.12 2.26
CA PHE A 57 -5.01 -1.46 1.90
C PHE A 57 -5.56 -2.56 2.82
N ARG A 58 -5.90 -2.25 4.08
CA ARG A 58 -6.56 -3.17 5.03
C ARG A 58 -8.08 -3.27 4.83
N SER A 59 -8.70 -2.21 4.33
CA SER A 59 -10.15 -2.09 4.14
C SER A 59 -10.66 -2.77 2.86
N CYS A 60 -9.79 -3.24 1.96
CA CYS A 60 -10.20 -4.05 0.80
C CYS A 60 -10.55 -5.52 1.15
N SER A 61 -10.85 -5.78 2.43
CA SER A 61 -11.39 -7.03 2.93
C SER A 61 -12.92 -6.93 3.00
N ASP A 62 -13.54 -7.56 1.99
CA ASP A 62 -14.90 -8.12 1.96
C ASP A 62 -16.09 -7.18 2.24
N ASP A 63 -16.71 -6.70 1.16
CA ASP A 63 -18.15 -6.39 1.12
C ASP A 63 -18.70 -6.72 -0.28
N ASP A 64 -18.70 -8.01 -0.63
CA ASP A 64 -19.52 -8.56 -1.72
C ASP A 64 -20.57 -9.51 -1.11
N ALA A 65 -21.50 -8.93 -0.35
CA ALA A 65 -22.72 -9.62 0.08
C ALA A 65 -23.80 -9.46 -1.00
N LEU A 66 -24.03 -10.52 -1.79
CA LEU A 66 -25.23 -10.62 -2.63
C LEU A 66 -26.47 -10.88 -1.75
N PRO A 67 -27.64 -10.30 -2.07
CA PRO A 67 -28.81 -10.38 -1.21
C PRO A 67 -29.52 -11.72 -1.38
N TYR A 68 -29.77 -12.42 -0.27
CA TYR A 68 -30.66 -13.56 -0.23
C TYR A 68 -31.75 -13.31 0.82
N GLU A 69 -32.99 -13.12 0.37
CA GLU A 69 -34.19 -13.11 1.21
C GLU A 69 -34.56 -14.55 1.57
N VAL A 70 -34.55 -14.89 2.86
CA VAL A 70 -35.33 -16.02 3.39
C VAL A 70 -36.04 -15.54 4.65
N THR A 71 -37.36 -15.58 4.58
CA THR A 71 -38.28 -15.37 5.70
C THR A 71 -38.23 -16.56 6.65
N GLU A 72 -37.81 -16.37 7.91
CA GLU A 72 -38.11 -17.32 8.97
C GLU A 72 -38.54 -16.62 10.27
N THR A 73 -39.72 -17.02 10.74
CA THR A 73 -40.30 -16.73 12.05
C THR A 73 -39.47 -17.32 13.19
N PRO A 74 -39.48 -16.75 14.41
CA PRO A 74 -38.61 -17.18 15.48
C PRO A 74 -39.16 -18.45 16.16
N VAL A 75 -38.35 -19.49 16.24
CA VAL A 75 -38.56 -20.60 17.17
C VAL A 75 -37.57 -20.40 18.31
N ILE A 76 -38.11 -20.09 19.49
CA ILE A 76 -37.38 -20.16 20.76
C ILE A 76 -37.27 -21.64 21.11
N MET A 77 -36.04 -22.14 21.22
CA MET A 77 -35.75 -23.43 21.87
C MET A 77 -34.53 -23.24 22.78
N ASP A 78 -34.72 -23.69 24.01
CA ASP A 78 -33.97 -23.42 25.22
C ASP A 78 -32.50 -23.89 25.22
N GLU A 79 -31.76 -23.30 26.15
CA GLU A 79 -30.45 -23.72 26.64
C GLU A 79 -30.39 -25.24 26.92
N GLU A 80 -29.41 -25.95 26.35
CA GLU A 80 -28.43 -26.77 27.11
C GLU A 80 -27.47 -27.55 26.17
N ASP A 81 -26.28 -27.80 26.73
CA ASP A 81 -25.19 -28.69 26.30
C ASP A 81 -24.22 -28.22 25.19
N HIS A 82 -23.21 -27.47 25.62
CA HIS A 82 -21.89 -27.42 25.00
C HIS A 82 -21.17 -28.76 25.25
N PRO A 83 -20.84 -29.56 24.21
CA PRO A 83 -20.00 -30.73 24.40
C PRO A 83 -18.55 -30.28 24.65
N ASP A 84 -18.08 -30.60 25.86
CA ASP A 84 -16.71 -30.61 26.39
C ASP A 84 -15.62 -30.02 25.49
N GLU A 85 -15.07 -28.89 25.95
CA GLU A 85 -13.71 -28.48 25.64
C GLU A 85 -12.79 -29.70 25.79
N CYS A 86 -12.18 -30.13 24.68
CA CYS A 86 -11.01 -30.98 24.76
C CYS A 86 -9.97 -30.21 25.59
N ASP A 87 -9.77 -30.64 26.83
CA ASP A 87 -8.64 -30.35 27.72
C ASP A 87 -7.34 -30.78 27.02
N LEU A 88 -6.94 -30.02 26.00
CA LEU A 88 -5.56 -29.98 25.58
C LEU A 88 -4.88 -29.10 26.61
N GLU A 89 -4.33 -29.73 27.66
CA GLU A 89 -3.45 -29.06 28.61
C GLU A 89 -2.53 -28.15 27.81
N ALA A 90 -2.68 -26.84 28.00
CA ALA A 90 -1.91 -25.85 27.32
C ALA A 90 -0.44 -26.18 27.59
N PHE A 91 0.27 -26.71 26.59
CA PHE A 91 1.70 -26.92 26.69
C PHE A 91 2.30 -25.54 26.93
N ASP A 92 2.69 -25.29 28.17
CA ASP A 92 3.30 -24.05 28.59
C ASP A 92 4.74 -24.05 28.06
N ILE A 93 4.90 -23.63 26.79
CA ILE A 93 6.19 -23.55 26.12
C ILE A 93 6.92 -22.33 26.70
N THR A 94 7.81 -22.61 27.64
CA THR A 94 8.73 -21.62 28.20
C THR A 94 9.99 -21.53 27.33
N TRP A 95 10.16 -20.39 26.67
CA TRP A 95 11.36 -20.12 25.87
C TRP A 95 12.52 -19.73 26.77
N GLU A 96 13.54 -20.58 26.87
CA GLU A 96 14.77 -20.29 27.59
C GLU A 96 15.95 -20.07 26.63
N LYS A 97 16.75 -19.03 26.90
CA LYS A 97 17.98 -18.77 26.13
C LYS A 97 19.05 -19.78 26.54
N ILE A 98 19.36 -20.73 25.67
CA ILE A 98 20.48 -21.65 25.86
C ILE A 98 21.78 -20.95 25.41
N PRO A 99 22.73 -20.66 26.32
CA PRO A 99 23.94 -19.91 25.98
C PRO A 99 24.97 -20.75 25.21
N THR A 100 24.83 -22.08 25.23
CA THR A 100 25.74 -23.01 24.55
C THR A 100 25.11 -23.52 23.25
N PRO A 101 25.85 -23.50 22.12
CA PRO A 101 25.36 -24.09 20.89
C PRO A 101 25.07 -25.59 21.07
N PRO A 102 24.06 -26.16 20.38
CA PRO A 102 23.76 -27.58 20.48
C PRO A 102 24.98 -28.43 20.09
N LYS A 103 25.23 -29.52 20.82
CA LYS A 103 26.39 -30.42 20.57
C LYS A 103 26.45 -30.97 19.14
N SER A 104 25.31 -31.04 18.45
CA SER A 104 25.24 -31.43 17.03
C SER A 104 25.96 -30.46 16.08
N PHE A 105 26.21 -29.22 16.51
CA PHE A 105 26.86 -28.18 15.71
C PHE A 105 28.27 -27.82 16.17
N SER A 106 28.80 -28.45 17.23
CA SER A 106 30.10 -28.08 17.80
C SER A 106 31.30 -28.30 16.86
N SER A 107 31.16 -29.18 15.86
CA SER A 107 32.17 -29.41 14.82
C SER A 107 31.80 -28.80 13.47
N TYR A 108 30.67 -28.10 13.37
CA TYR A 108 30.20 -27.54 12.10
C TYR A 108 30.93 -26.23 11.79
N GLN A 109 31.63 -26.20 10.67
CA GLN A 109 32.22 -24.98 10.13
C GLN A 109 31.42 -24.54 8.91
N PHE A 110 30.91 -23.31 8.95
CA PHE A 110 30.24 -22.71 7.79
C PHE A 110 31.28 -22.37 6.71
N CYS A 111 31.21 -23.07 5.58
CA CYS A 111 32.16 -22.94 4.46
C CYS A 111 31.47 -22.53 3.15
N GLN A 112 30.18 -22.18 3.17
CA GLN A 112 29.45 -21.78 1.97
C GLN A 112 29.74 -20.32 1.62
N ASN A 113 29.69 -20.01 0.32
CA ASN A 113 29.74 -18.63 -0.16
C ASN A 113 28.45 -17.92 0.27
N TYR A 114 28.60 -16.72 0.82
CA TYR A 114 27.48 -15.87 1.25
C TYR A 114 27.65 -14.47 0.66
N GLY A 115 26.55 -13.71 0.62
CA GLY A 115 26.50 -12.39 0.00
C GLY A 115 25.71 -12.39 -1.30
N SER A 116 25.88 -11.32 -2.08
CA SER A 116 25.14 -11.15 -3.34
C SER A 116 25.55 -12.22 -4.36
N ALA A 117 24.55 -12.89 -4.92
CA ALA A 117 24.70 -13.85 -6.01
C ALA A 117 24.60 -13.17 -7.39
N VAL A 118 24.27 -11.88 -7.42
CA VAL A 118 24.11 -11.07 -8.63
C VAL A 118 25.12 -9.92 -8.64
N THR A 119 25.50 -9.47 -9.82
CA THR A 119 26.32 -8.26 -9.95
C THR A 119 25.43 -7.03 -9.85
N VAL A 120 25.83 -6.08 -9.00
CA VAL A 120 25.09 -4.84 -8.77
C VAL A 120 26.00 -3.67 -9.13
N ASP A 121 25.53 -2.81 -10.04
CA ASP A 121 26.20 -1.56 -10.36
C ASP A 121 25.68 -0.43 -9.46
N SER A 122 26.55 0.11 -8.62
CA SER A 122 26.23 1.23 -7.73
C SER A 122 25.88 2.52 -8.46
N HIS A 123 26.29 2.68 -9.72
CA HIS A 123 25.95 3.83 -10.55
C HIS A 123 24.57 3.71 -11.20
N ALA A 124 23.95 2.52 -11.14
CA ALA A 124 22.65 2.24 -11.73
C ALA A 124 21.71 1.57 -10.71
N PRO A 125 21.34 2.25 -9.61
CA PRO A 125 20.52 1.67 -8.54
C PRO A 125 19.13 1.20 -9.01
N HIS A 126 18.61 1.76 -10.10
CA HIS A 126 17.36 1.30 -10.73
C HIS A 126 17.43 -0.15 -11.24
N LEU A 127 18.62 -0.67 -11.52
CA LEU A 127 18.82 -2.07 -11.90
C LEU A 127 18.53 -3.01 -10.73
N ILE A 128 18.81 -2.59 -9.49
CA ILE A 128 18.45 -3.36 -8.29
C ILE A 128 16.93 -3.50 -8.21
N PHE A 129 16.19 -2.40 -8.40
CA PHE A 129 14.73 -2.44 -8.44
C PHE A 129 14.20 -3.39 -9.52
N SER A 130 14.85 -3.41 -10.68
CA SER A 130 14.48 -4.24 -11.82
C SER A 130 14.73 -5.74 -11.60
N LEU A 131 15.53 -6.12 -10.58
CA LEU A 131 15.63 -7.53 -10.15
C LEU A 131 14.30 -8.02 -9.55
N PHE A 132 13.65 -7.16 -8.75
CA PHE A 132 12.39 -7.48 -8.09
C PHE A 132 11.20 -7.27 -9.02
N PHE A 133 11.17 -6.14 -9.72
CA PHE A 133 10.13 -5.77 -10.66
C PHE A 133 10.61 -5.98 -12.10
N THR A 134 10.71 -7.26 -12.48
CA THR A 134 11.12 -7.66 -13.83
C THR A 134 10.13 -7.17 -14.88
N SER A 135 10.55 -7.07 -16.15
CA SER A 135 9.65 -6.71 -17.24
C SER A 135 8.40 -7.59 -17.31
N THR A 136 8.56 -8.91 -17.10
CA THR A 136 7.44 -9.86 -17.06
C THR A 136 6.49 -9.56 -15.92
N PHE A 137 7.01 -9.29 -14.73
CA PHE A 137 6.16 -8.96 -13.58
C PHE A 137 5.45 -7.61 -13.75
N MET A 138 6.13 -6.60 -14.29
CA MET A 138 5.51 -5.31 -14.61
C MET A 138 4.37 -5.45 -15.62
N ASN A 139 4.53 -6.30 -16.63
CA ASN A 139 3.45 -6.60 -17.58
C ASN A 139 2.25 -7.25 -16.90
N LEU A 140 2.49 -8.19 -15.97
CA LEU A 140 1.43 -8.80 -15.19
C LEU A 140 0.63 -7.74 -14.41
N ILE A 141 1.32 -6.83 -13.72
CA ILE A 141 0.66 -5.74 -12.96
C ILE A 141 -0.21 -4.90 -13.90
N VAL A 142 0.34 -4.49 -15.05
CA VAL A 142 -0.40 -3.70 -16.04
C VAL A 142 -1.66 -4.43 -16.53
N GLU A 143 -1.51 -5.70 -16.90
CA GLU A 143 -2.61 -6.53 -17.40
C GLU A 143 -3.71 -6.68 -16.35
N GLN A 144 -3.35 -7.05 -15.13
CA GLN A 144 -4.31 -7.30 -14.05
C GLN A 144 -4.99 -6.01 -13.57
N SER A 145 -4.26 -4.89 -13.52
CA SER A 145 -4.84 -3.57 -13.24
C SER A 145 -5.86 -3.12 -14.28
N ASN A 146 -5.55 -3.27 -15.57
CA ASN A 146 -6.46 -2.90 -16.63
C ASN A 146 -7.69 -3.83 -16.67
N LEU A 147 -7.49 -5.12 -16.44
CA LEU A 147 -8.59 -6.09 -16.31
C LEU A 147 -9.52 -5.70 -15.16
N TYR A 148 -8.98 -5.43 -13.98
CA TYR A 148 -9.78 -5.04 -12.82
C TYR A 148 -10.56 -3.74 -13.07
N ALA A 149 -9.94 -2.73 -13.69
CA ALA A 149 -10.67 -1.52 -14.08
C ALA A 149 -11.85 -1.84 -15.01
N SER A 150 -11.64 -2.69 -16.03
CA SER A 150 -12.70 -3.10 -16.95
C SER A 150 -13.83 -3.87 -16.26
N GLN A 151 -13.53 -4.69 -15.25
CA GLN A 151 -14.52 -5.41 -14.46
C GLN A 151 -15.41 -4.45 -13.65
N HIS A 152 -14.88 -3.28 -13.30
CA HIS A 152 -15.61 -2.21 -12.60
C HIS A 152 -16.10 -1.10 -13.54
N HIS A 153 -16.32 -1.41 -14.82
CA HIS A 153 -16.83 -0.47 -15.84
C HIS A 153 -16.00 0.82 -15.98
N ALA A 154 -14.71 0.77 -15.62
CA ALA A 154 -13.78 1.86 -15.77
C ALA A 154 -12.74 1.52 -16.86
N ASN A 155 -12.22 2.54 -17.51
CA ASN A 155 -11.05 2.38 -18.37
C ASN A 155 -9.82 2.97 -17.69
N LEU A 156 -8.82 2.12 -17.40
CA LEU A 156 -7.55 2.56 -16.82
C LEU A 156 -6.50 2.88 -17.88
N ASP A 157 -6.42 2.16 -19.00
CA ASP A 157 -5.38 2.29 -20.03
C ASP A 157 -3.97 2.46 -19.43
N LEU A 158 -3.62 1.68 -18.39
CA LEU A 158 -2.32 1.75 -17.76
C LEU A 158 -1.24 1.23 -18.71
N THR A 159 -0.16 1.99 -18.85
CA THR A 159 1.05 1.60 -19.60
C THR A 159 2.19 1.22 -18.66
N ILE A 160 3.21 0.54 -19.19
CA ILE A 160 4.41 0.18 -18.41
C ILE A 160 5.15 1.44 -17.95
N GLU A 161 5.23 2.45 -18.82
CA GLU A 161 5.87 3.73 -18.55
C GLU A 161 5.18 4.47 -17.40
N GLU A 162 3.84 4.50 -17.41
CA GLU A 162 3.07 5.10 -16.32
C GLU A 162 3.19 4.30 -15.02
N LEU A 163 3.21 2.97 -15.07
CA LEU A 163 3.43 2.15 -13.88
C LEU A 163 4.81 2.40 -13.26
N LYS A 164 5.86 2.53 -14.09
CA LYS A 164 7.21 2.91 -13.62
C LYS A 164 7.22 4.30 -13.01
N ALA A 165 6.54 5.28 -13.64
CA ALA A 165 6.41 6.63 -13.10
C ALA A 165 5.69 6.62 -11.75
N PHE A 166 4.59 5.85 -11.63
CA PHE A 166 3.83 5.66 -10.39
C PHE A 166 4.70 5.07 -9.27
N PHE A 167 5.47 4.00 -9.52
CA PHE A 167 6.41 3.48 -8.53
C PHE A 167 7.54 4.46 -8.18
N GLY A 168 8.04 5.21 -9.16
CA GLY A 168 9.01 6.29 -8.90
C GLY A 168 8.45 7.34 -7.95
N LEU A 169 7.19 7.72 -8.12
CA LEU A 169 6.50 8.63 -7.20
C LEU A 169 6.36 8.04 -5.80
N LEU A 170 5.94 6.77 -5.67
CA LEU A 170 5.85 6.09 -4.37
C LEU A 170 7.21 6.04 -3.64
N ILE A 171 8.31 5.79 -4.36
CA ILE A 171 9.67 5.84 -3.78
C ILE A 171 9.97 7.24 -3.24
N VAL A 172 9.66 8.30 -4.00
CA VAL A 172 9.85 9.69 -3.56
C VAL A 172 9.03 9.99 -2.31
N MET A 173 7.76 9.60 -2.29
CA MET A 173 6.86 9.79 -1.15
C MET A 173 7.31 8.99 0.09
N GLY A 174 8.01 7.88 -0.09
CA GLY A 174 8.53 7.06 1.00
C GLY A 174 9.57 7.77 1.86
N PHE A 175 10.48 8.55 1.24
CA PHE A 175 11.51 9.31 1.96
C PHE A 175 11.15 10.78 2.19
N ASN A 176 10.26 11.36 1.39
CA ASN A 176 9.79 12.73 1.55
C ASN A 176 8.31 12.72 1.96
N LYS A 177 8.03 12.41 3.23
CA LYS A 177 6.65 12.30 3.73
C LYS A 177 6.05 13.67 4.01
N VAL A 178 4.83 13.91 3.51
CA VAL A 178 3.99 15.07 3.87
C VAL A 178 2.72 14.59 4.59
N PRO A 179 2.00 15.45 5.33
CA PRO A 179 0.88 15.02 6.19
C PRO A 179 -0.27 14.31 5.46
N SER A 180 -0.54 14.69 4.20
CA SER A 180 -1.59 14.08 3.39
C SER A 180 -1.14 13.87 1.95
N LEU A 181 -1.60 12.78 1.32
CA LEU A 181 -1.27 12.43 -0.06
C LEU A 181 -1.57 13.57 -1.05
N ARG A 182 -2.67 14.29 -0.87
CA ARG A 182 -3.09 15.36 -1.79
C ARG A 182 -2.12 16.55 -1.73
N LEU A 183 -1.42 16.73 -0.60
CA LEU A 183 -0.51 17.86 -0.41
C LEU A 183 0.72 17.79 -1.32
N TYR A 184 1.11 16.62 -1.83
CA TYR A 184 2.17 16.52 -2.84
C TYR A 184 1.86 17.30 -4.13
N TRP A 185 0.57 17.52 -4.42
CA TRP A 185 0.08 18.32 -5.55
C TRP A 185 -0.48 19.69 -5.11
N SER A 186 -0.22 20.11 -3.88
CA SER A 186 -0.62 21.45 -3.40
C SER A 186 0.19 22.55 -4.09
N LYS A 187 -0.42 23.72 -4.24
CA LYS A 187 0.25 24.96 -4.64
C LYS A 187 0.92 25.67 -3.44
N ASP A 188 0.60 25.27 -2.21
CA ASP A 188 1.24 25.79 -1.00
C ASP A 188 2.73 25.39 -0.99
N LEU A 189 3.62 26.37 -0.98
CA LEU A 189 5.07 26.19 -0.98
C LEU A 189 5.59 25.36 0.20
N ASN A 190 4.81 25.23 1.29
CA ASN A 190 5.15 24.38 2.42
C ASN A 190 5.10 22.88 2.08
N PHE A 191 4.29 22.50 1.08
CA PHE A 191 4.04 21.10 0.72
C PHE A 191 4.26 20.79 -0.76
N ALA A 192 4.28 21.81 -1.62
CA ALA A 192 4.39 21.69 -3.06
C ALA A 192 5.66 20.90 -3.45
N SER A 193 5.46 19.82 -4.21
CA SER A 193 6.54 19.05 -4.79
C SER A 193 6.48 19.14 -6.30
N GLN A 194 7.17 20.13 -6.87
CA GLN A 194 7.19 20.34 -8.33
C GLN A 194 7.57 19.07 -9.10
N ARG A 195 8.55 18.33 -8.58
CA ARG A 195 8.99 17.05 -9.15
C ARG A 195 7.88 16.01 -9.23
N ILE A 196 6.97 15.96 -8.24
CA ILE A 196 5.84 15.02 -8.26
C ILE A 196 4.77 15.50 -9.25
N MET A 197 4.44 16.79 -9.20
CA MET A 197 3.43 17.40 -10.06
C MET A 197 3.77 17.28 -11.56
N ASP A 198 5.05 17.40 -11.91
CA ASP A 198 5.54 17.31 -13.29
C ASP A 198 5.49 15.89 -13.87
N VAL A 199 5.53 14.86 -13.01
CA VAL A 199 5.59 13.45 -13.45
C VAL A 199 4.21 12.90 -13.76
N MET A 200 3.22 13.17 -12.91
CA MET A 200 1.88 12.63 -13.06
C MET A 200 0.85 13.52 -12.37
N PRO A 201 -0.30 13.86 -13.01
CA PRO A 201 -1.38 14.59 -12.35
C PRO A 201 -2.00 13.79 -11.20
N LEU A 202 -2.45 14.48 -10.13
CA LEU A 202 -3.08 13.86 -8.96
C LEU A 202 -4.23 12.90 -9.36
N LYS A 203 -5.12 13.34 -10.26
CA LYS A 203 -6.27 12.53 -10.72
C LYS A 203 -5.82 11.23 -11.38
N ARG A 204 -4.69 11.25 -12.12
CA ARG A 204 -4.12 10.04 -12.75
C ARG A 204 -3.48 9.13 -11.71
N PHE A 205 -2.70 9.70 -10.78
CA PHE A 205 -2.09 8.94 -9.69
C PHE A 205 -3.14 8.22 -8.84
N LEU A 206 -4.19 8.92 -8.41
CA LEU A 206 -5.28 8.34 -7.63
C LEU A 206 -6.05 7.26 -8.41
N LYS A 207 -6.22 7.44 -9.72
CA LYS A 207 -6.87 6.44 -10.57
C LYS A 207 -6.03 5.16 -10.66
N ILE A 208 -4.70 5.27 -10.85
CA ILE A 208 -3.80 4.12 -10.84
C ILE A 208 -3.82 3.45 -9.46
N LEU A 209 -3.72 4.22 -8.38
CA LEU A 209 -3.77 3.72 -7.01
C LEU A 209 -5.05 2.90 -6.74
N ARG A 210 -6.21 3.40 -7.19
CA ARG A 210 -7.52 2.74 -7.03
C ARG A 210 -7.61 1.39 -7.74
N PHE A 211 -7.03 1.28 -8.94
CA PHE A 211 -7.16 0.10 -9.79
C PHE A 211 -5.89 -0.77 -9.84
N LEU A 212 -4.88 -0.50 -8.99
CA LEU A 212 -3.66 -1.31 -8.94
C LEU A 212 -4.00 -2.73 -8.47
N HIS A 213 -3.79 -3.74 -9.30
CA HIS A 213 -4.17 -5.13 -9.05
C HIS A 213 -3.09 -6.08 -9.55
N LEU A 214 -2.99 -7.25 -8.91
CA LEU A 214 -1.98 -8.27 -9.22
C LEU A 214 -2.59 -9.58 -9.68
N ASN A 215 -3.91 -9.76 -9.55
CA ASN A 215 -4.61 -11.00 -9.84
C ASN A 215 -6.05 -10.75 -10.28
N ASP A 216 -6.65 -11.73 -10.93
CA ASP A 216 -8.04 -11.70 -11.37
C ASP A 216 -8.95 -12.19 -10.24
N ASN A 217 -9.65 -11.25 -9.59
CA ASN A 217 -10.51 -11.55 -8.44
C ASN A 217 -11.63 -12.54 -8.79
N THR A 218 -12.06 -12.63 -10.05
CA THR A 218 -13.12 -13.57 -10.49
C THR A 218 -12.67 -15.04 -10.42
N ARG A 219 -11.36 -15.28 -10.30
CA ARG A 219 -10.75 -16.61 -10.24
C ARG A 219 -10.38 -17.03 -8.82
N MET A 220 -10.66 -16.20 -7.82
CA MET A 220 -10.39 -16.50 -6.42
C MET A 220 -11.40 -17.54 -5.90
N PRO A 221 -10.96 -18.72 -5.43
CA PRO A 221 -11.87 -19.68 -4.79
C PRO A 221 -12.53 -19.07 -3.54
N LEU A 222 -13.73 -19.52 -3.19
CA LEU A 222 -14.41 -19.03 -1.99
C LEU A 222 -13.82 -19.65 -0.72
N LYS A 223 -13.96 -18.95 0.41
CA LYS A 223 -13.53 -19.46 1.71
C LYS A 223 -14.17 -20.82 2.01
N GLY A 224 -13.35 -21.78 2.40
CA GLY A 224 -13.78 -23.17 2.65
C GLY A 224 -13.75 -24.08 1.42
N GLN A 225 -13.48 -23.55 0.22
CA GLN A 225 -13.25 -24.37 -0.97
C GLN A 225 -11.78 -24.80 -1.10
N PHE A 226 -11.56 -25.93 -1.79
CA PHE A 226 -10.22 -26.39 -2.12
C PHE A 226 -9.48 -25.33 -2.95
N GLY A 227 -8.25 -25.00 -2.55
CA GLY A 227 -7.44 -23.98 -3.22
C GLY A 227 -7.71 -22.54 -2.75
N TYR A 228 -8.56 -22.33 -1.74
CA TYR A 228 -8.69 -21.00 -1.13
C TYR A 228 -7.36 -20.51 -0.54
N ASP A 229 -6.96 -19.32 -0.96
CA ASP A 229 -5.75 -18.66 -0.51
C ASP A 229 -6.08 -17.27 0.04
N LYS A 230 -5.85 -17.06 1.34
CA LYS A 230 -6.07 -15.76 2.00
C LYS A 230 -5.22 -14.64 1.39
N LEU A 231 -4.08 -14.96 0.78
CA LEU A 231 -3.18 -13.99 0.16
C LEU A 231 -3.36 -13.91 -1.36
N TYR A 232 -4.42 -14.49 -1.94
CA TYR A 232 -4.61 -14.61 -3.38
C TYR A 232 -4.34 -13.31 -4.16
N LYS A 233 -4.88 -12.18 -3.68
CA LYS A 233 -4.76 -10.86 -4.31
C LYS A 233 -3.31 -10.37 -4.42
N VAL A 234 -2.43 -10.79 -3.52
CA VAL A 234 -1.01 -10.38 -3.47
C VAL A 234 -0.03 -11.54 -3.73
N ARG A 235 -0.55 -12.76 -3.92
CA ARG A 235 0.24 -13.98 -4.16
C ARG A 235 1.29 -13.81 -5.25
N PRO A 236 0.99 -13.19 -6.42
CA PRO A 236 1.99 -13.03 -7.46
C PRO A 236 3.20 -12.18 -7.03
N LEU A 237 2.97 -11.15 -6.21
CA LEU A 237 4.06 -10.34 -5.64
C LEU A 237 4.91 -11.17 -4.68
N PHE A 238 4.29 -11.93 -3.78
CA PHE A 238 5.02 -12.80 -2.85
C PHE A 238 5.89 -13.83 -3.58
N GLU A 239 5.36 -14.49 -4.61
CA GLU A 239 6.09 -15.47 -5.40
C GLU A 239 7.28 -14.84 -6.14
N GLN A 240 7.04 -13.67 -6.76
CA GLN A 240 8.09 -12.91 -7.43
C GLN A 240 9.21 -12.49 -6.47
N LEU A 241 8.85 -11.95 -5.30
CA LEU A 241 9.81 -11.51 -4.29
C LEU A 241 10.59 -12.69 -3.71
N ASN A 242 9.92 -13.77 -3.31
CA ASN A 242 10.58 -14.96 -2.76
C ASN A 242 11.55 -15.59 -3.76
N THR A 243 11.14 -15.71 -5.01
CA THR A 243 12.01 -16.21 -6.10
C THR A 243 13.24 -15.32 -6.24
N THR A 244 13.05 -14.01 -6.23
CA THR A 244 14.13 -13.03 -6.38
C THR A 244 15.09 -13.07 -5.18
N PHE A 245 14.58 -13.11 -3.95
CA PHE A 245 15.40 -13.18 -2.74
C PHE A 245 16.30 -14.41 -2.72
N HIS A 246 15.73 -15.59 -3.03
CA HIS A 246 16.50 -16.83 -3.11
C HIS A 246 17.57 -16.81 -4.20
N HIS A 247 17.29 -16.17 -5.33
CA HIS A 247 18.24 -16.08 -6.43
C HIS A 247 19.32 -15.00 -6.23
N ALA A 248 18.96 -13.87 -5.61
CA ALA A 248 19.82 -12.69 -5.56
C ALA A 248 20.81 -12.69 -4.39
N PHE A 249 20.54 -13.43 -3.30
CA PHE A 249 21.34 -13.36 -2.10
C PHE A 249 21.47 -14.70 -1.36
N ASN A 250 22.71 -15.05 -1.02
CA ASN A 250 23.01 -16.20 -0.18
C ASN A 250 23.22 -15.74 1.27
N PRO A 251 22.36 -16.16 2.22
CA PRO A 251 22.48 -15.73 3.61
C PRO A 251 23.77 -16.27 4.26
N SER A 252 24.28 -15.51 5.22
CA SER A 252 25.43 -15.94 6.04
C SER A 252 24.97 -16.88 7.16
N ARG A 253 25.92 -17.42 7.93
CA ARG A 253 25.62 -18.19 9.16
C ARG A 253 24.94 -17.37 10.26
N CYS A 254 25.03 -16.05 10.18
CA CYS A 254 24.47 -15.13 11.16
C CYS A 254 23.15 -14.59 10.61
N ILE A 255 22.03 -15.11 11.11
CA ILE A 255 20.67 -14.75 10.72
C ILE A 255 19.90 -14.38 11.99
N SER A 256 19.11 -13.32 11.91
CA SER A 256 18.09 -12.97 12.89
C SER A 256 16.72 -13.24 12.29
N ILE A 257 15.84 -13.87 13.08
CA ILE A 257 14.45 -14.08 12.72
C ILE A 257 13.64 -13.28 13.73
N ASP A 258 12.82 -12.37 13.22
CA ASP A 258 11.97 -11.50 14.02
C ASP A 258 10.64 -11.29 13.27
N GLU A 259 9.61 -10.90 14.01
CA GLU A 259 8.35 -10.45 13.43
C GLU A 259 8.41 -8.94 13.12
N SER A 260 7.75 -8.54 12.04
CA SER A 260 7.75 -7.17 11.51
C SER A 260 6.34 -6.65 11.33
#